data_AF-A0A8T6T9K2-F1
#
_entry.id   AF-A0A8T6T9K2-F1
#
_cell.length_a   1.000
_cell.length_b   1.000
_cell.length_c   1.000
_cell.angle_alpha   90.00
_cell.angle_beta   90.00
_cell.angle_gamma   90.00
#
_symmetry.space_group_name_H-M   'P 1'
#
loop_
_entity.id
_entity.type
_entity.pdbx_description
1 polymer ?
#
loop_
_entity_poly.entity_id
_entity_poly.type
_entity_poly.pdbx_seq_one_letter_code
_entity_poly.pdbx_strand_id
1 'polypeptide(L)'
;DIEAKDGDITKAGDDEFSSSDTILFHMRVDEYAIFSIGTATWEGEGQLTIEHGITEGTNTITIEVADPMGNLADPYTYVVIYDITPPAITVTYPSDGSTTEDGEVVLSGVTDDVRSKVWINGRPVGIAADGTFEMTVALEMGSNVFELRNKDRAGNEATTDVTVVRKEKEDVQESNVGMMAIALVIGLVIGVAVMYVIGRRAAGPDVTWEDEPRERTPPPPPPEEPPTEGDGGWSEY
;
A
#
# COMPACT_ATOMS: atom_id res chain seq x y z
N ASP A 1 24.25 40.48 -51.40
CA ASP A 1 23.34 40.32 -50.26
C ASP A 1 23.60 38.96 -49.65
N ILE A 2 24.15 38.92 -48.45
CA ILE A 2 24.16 37.69 -47.64
C ILE A 2 22.72 37.48 -47.20
N GLU A 3 22.08 36.46 -47.76
CA GLU A 3 20.78 36.00 -47.30
C GLU A 3 21.05 34.67 -46.59
N ALA A 4 21.10 34.67 -45.25
CA ALA A 4 21.03 33.42 -44.50
C ALA A 4 19.59 32.90 -44.62
N LYS A 5 19.36 31.88 -45.45
CA LYS A 5 18.01 31.36 -45.65
C LYS A 5 17.63 30.45 -44.49
N ASP A 6 16.33 30.40 -44.19
CA ASP A 6 15.78 29.40 -43.29
C ASP A 6 16.19 27.99 -43.77
N GLY A 7 16.97 27.27 -42.96
CA GLY A 7 17.61 25.99 -43.31
C GLY A 7 19.15 26.01 -43.48
N ASP A 8 19.80 27.18 -43.55
CA ASP A 8 21.28 27.27 -43.60
C ASP A 8 21.94 27.15 -42.22
N ILE A 9 21.17 27.32 -41.15
CA ILE A 9 21.57 27.06 -39.77
C ILE A 9 20.64 26.00 -39.21
N THR A 10 21.19 24.82 -38.91
CA THR A 10 20.42 23.72 -38.29
C THR A 10 21.07 23.33 -36.96
N LYS A 11 20.23 23.11 -35.94
CA LYS A 11 20.63 22.44 -34.71
C LYS A 11 20.53 20.93 -34.92
N ALA A 12 21.44 20.18 -34.31
CA ALA A 12 21.24 18.75 -34.08
C ALA A 12 20.18 18.52 -32.98
N GLY A 13 18.97 18.08 -33.35
CA GLY A 13 17.88 17.70 -32.42
C GLY A 13 16.65 18.62 -32.49
N ASP A 14 15.47 18.02 -32.33
CA ASP A 14 14.16 18.68 -32.52
C ASP A 14 13.57 19.30 -31.24
N ASP A 15 14.27 19.18 -30.11
CA ASP A 15 13.81 19.64 -28.80
C ASP A 15 14.49 20.93 -28.36
N GLU A 16 13.70 21.83 -27.78
CA GLU A 16 14.17 23.04 -27.07
C GLU A 16 14.87 22.70 -25.74
N PHE A 17 15.10 21.42 -25.44
CA PHE A 17 15.70 20.94 -24.21
C PHE A 17 17.02 20.22 -24.50
N SER A 18 17.99 20.35 -23.60
CA SER A 18 19.29 19.69 -23.72
C SER A 18 19.77 19.27 -22.34
N SER A 19 20.40 18.10 -22.23
CA SER A 19 21.18 17.66 -21.06
C SER A 19 22.70 17.82 -21.28
N SER A 20 23.10 18.36 -22.43
CA SER A 20 24.49 18.74 -22.73
C SER A 20 24.70 20.24 -22.54
N ASP A 21 25.86 20.59 -21.98
CA ASP A 21 26.35 21.96 -21.82
C ASP A 21 26.80 22.62 -23.12
N THR A 22 26.65 21.95 -24.27
CA THR A 22 27.13 22.43 -25.56
C THR A 22 26.09 22.20 -26.65
N ILE A 23 25.88 23.21 -27.49
CA ILE A 23 25.08 23.11 -28.72
C ILE A 23 26.00 23.15 -29.94
N LEU A 24 25.73 22.25 -30.88
CA LEU A 24 26.35 22.23 -32.19
C LEU A 24 25.45 22.93 -33.21
N PHE A 25 25.98 23.98 -33.82
CA PHE A 25 25.37 24.65 -34.96
C PHE A 25 26.05 24.20 -36.25
N HIS A 26 25.28 23.67 -37.19
CA HIS A 26 25.74 23.44 -38.55
C HIS A 26 25.32 24.61 -39.41
N MET A 27 26.31 25.25 -40.03
CA MET A 27 26.11 26.42 -40.87
C MET A 27 26.57 26.11 -42.29
N ARG A 28 25.80 26.57 -43.27
CA ARG A 28 26.17 26.51 -44.69
C ARG A 28 26.31 27.93 -45.24
N VAL A 29 27.45 28.20 -45.84
CA VAL A 29 27.82 29.52 -46.32
C VAL A 29 28.30 29.40 -47.76
N ASP A 30 27.62 30.08 -48.68
CA ASP A 30 27.96 30.02 -50.10
C ASP A 30 29.18 30.91 -50.47
N GLU A 31 29.46 31.96 -49.67
CA GLU A 31 30.58 32.90 -49.83
C GLU A 31 31.17 33.24 -48.44
N TYR A 32 32.40 33.74 -48.36
CA TYR A 32 33.07 33.99 -47.08
C TYR A 32 32.24 34.89 -46.17
N ALA A 33 32.00 34.44 -44.93
CA ALA A 33 31.29 35.21 -43.92
C ALA A 33 31.95 35.11 -42.54
N ILE A 34 31.66 36.12 -41.72
CA ILE A 34 32.05 36.21 -40.32
C ILE A 34 30.79 35.96 -39.47
N PHE A 35 30.87 35.02 -38.55
CA PHE A 35 29.81 34.62 -37.63
C PHE A 35 30.14 35.06 -36.22
N SER A 36 29.20 35.66 -35.51
CA SER A 36 29.36 35.99 -34.09
C SER A 36 28.26 35.41 -33.22
N ILE A 37 28.67 34.89 -32.06
CA ILE A 37 27.79 34.55 -30.94
C ILE A 37 28.37 35.25 -29.71
N GLY A 38 27.73 36.34 -29.28
CA GLY A 38 28.29 37.21 -28.25
C GLY A 38 29.63 37.80 -28.70
N THR A 39 30.71 37.51 -27.96
CA THR A 39 32.07 37.97 -28.31
C THR A 39 32.87 36.96 -29.11
N ALA A 40 32.37 35.74 -29.29
CA ALA A 40 33.06 34.71 -30.04
C ALA A 40 32.79 34.90 -31.54
N THR A 41 33.84 34.78 -32.34
CA THR A 41 33.79 35.00 -33.79
C THR A 41 34.41 33.84 -34.54
N TRP A 42 33.76 33.41 -35.61
CA TRP A 42 34.25 32.40 -36.55
C TRP A 42 34.17 32.97 -37.96
N GLU A 43 35.04 32.52 -38.85
CA GLU A 43 35.07 32.99 -40.23
C GLU A 43 35.36 31.81 -41.16
N GLY A 44 34.75 31.81 -42.34
CA GLY A 44 34.97 30.73 -43.31
C GLY A 44 33.98 30.69 -44.45
N GLU A 45 34.16 29.68 -45.30
CA GLU A 45 33.34 29.35 -46.47
C GLU A 45 32.88 27.89 -46.39
N GLY A 46 31.75 27.57 -47.02
CA GLY A 46 31.26 26.20 -47.11
C GLY A 46 30.50 25.75 -45.86
N GLN A 47 30.80 24.55 -45.35
CA GLN A 47 30.14 24.03 -44.14
C GLN A 47 31.00 24.28 -42.90
N LEU A 48 30.40 24.92 -41.90
CA LEU A 48 31.03 25.20 -40.61
C LEU A 48 30.23 24.53 -39.49
N THR A 49 30.95 23.97 -38.51
CA THR A 49 30.37 23.49 -37.26
C THR A 49 30.88 24.38 -36.13
N ILE A 50 29.95 25.02 -35.42
CA ILE A 50 30.27 25.86 -34.26
C ILE A 50 29.78 25.16 -33.00
N GLU A 51 30.68 24.97 -32.05
CA GLU A 51 30.35 24.52 -30.70
C GLU A 51 30.15 25.76 -29.81
N HIS A 52 28.99 25.85 -29.16
CA HIS A 52 28.68 26.92 -28.23
C HIS A 52 28.29 26.36 -26.87
N GLY A 53 29.03 26.74 -25.82
CA GLY A 53 28.72 26.38 -24.45
C GLY A 53 27.50 27.13 -23.92
N ILE A 54 26.65 26.44 -23.17
CA ILE A 54 25.44 26.97 -22.55
C ILE A 54 25.48 26.75 -21.03
N THR A 55 24.73 27.55 -20.28
CA THR A 55 24.64 27.46 -18.82
C THR A 55 23.27 26.94 -18.39
N GLU A 56 23.18 26.31 -17.22
CA GLU A 56 21.91 25.74 -16.73
C GLU A 56 20.77 26.76 -16.81
N GLY A 57 19.61 26.31 -17.30
CA GLY A 57 18.42 27.12 -17.53
C GLY A 57 18.24 27.57 -18.98
N THR A 58 17.46 28.63 -19.18
CA THR A 58 17.14 29.15 -20.51
C THR A 58 18.28 29.96 -21.09
N ASN A 59 18.78 29.54 -22.24
CA ASN A 59 19.79 30.23 -23.04
C ASN A 59 19.13 30.74 -24.32
N THR A 60 19.32 32.03 -24.60
CA THR A 60 18.95 32.64 -25.89
C THR A 60 20.22 32.91 -26.66
N ILE A 61 20.42 32.15 -27.74
CA ILE A 61 21.60 32.22 -28.59
C ILE A 61 21.23 33.05 -29.82
N THR A 62 21.95 34.14 -30.03
CA THR A 62 21.82 34.97 -31.23
C THR A 62 23.07 34.81 -32.08
N ILE A 63 22.88 34.41 -33.33
CA ILE A 63 23.94 34.26 -34.32
C ILE A 63 23.81 35.44 -35.29
N GLU A 64 24.84 36.26 -35.34
CA GLU A 64 24.95 37.35 -36.32
C GLU A 64 25.90 36.92 -37.44
N VAL A 65 25.61 37.35 -38.66
CA VAL A 65 26.40 37.03 -39.86
C VAL A 65 26.76 38.32 -40.59
N ALA A 66 28.03 38.50 -40.90
CA ALA A 66 28.56 39.64 -41.63
C ALA A 66 29.41 39.23 -42.83
N ASP A 67 29.41 40.01 -43.91
CA ASP A 67 30.44 39.89 -44.95
C ASP A 67 31.77 40.55 -44.50
N PRO A 68 32.89 40.33 -45.22
CA PRO A 68 34.15 41.02 -44.96
C PRO A 68 34.08 42.56 -45.05
N MET A 69 33.02 43.11 -45.65
CA MET A 69 32.80 44.55 -45.78
C MET A 69 31.96 45.12 -44.61
N GLY A 70 31.50 44.27 -43.70
CA GLY A 70 30.71 44.63 -42.52
C GLY A 70 29.20 44.72 -42.74
N ASN A 71 28.66 44.26 -43.87
CA ASN A 71 27.21 44.20 -44.08
C ASN A 71 26.63 43.01 -43.31
N LEU A 72 25.58 43.26 -42.54
CA LEU A 72 24.93 42.26 -41.68
C LEU A 72 23.72 41.62 -42.36
N ALA A 73 23.55 40.32 -42.17
CA ALA A 73 22.30 39.61 -42.44
C ALA A 73 21.34 39.72 -41.24
N ASP A 74 20.08 39.30 -41.44
CA ASP A 74 19.15 39.15 -40.32
C ASP A 74 19.68 38.12 -39.31
N PRO A 75 19.65 38.43 -37.99
CA PRO A 75 20.19 37.53 -36.99
C PRO A 75 19.30 36.29 -36.81
N TYR A 76 19.94 35.13 -36.64
CA TYR A 76 19.25 33.90 -36.28
C TYR A 76 19.21 33.76 -34.76
N THR A 77 18.01 33.58 -34.19
CA THR A 77 17.83 33.39 -32.75
C THR A 77 17.36 31.98 -32.45
N TYR A 78 18.02 31.33 -31.51
CA TYR A 78 17.68 30.00 -31.03
C TYR A 78 17.57 30.00 -29.51
N VAL A 79 16.48 29.41 -28.99
CA VAL A 79 16.25 29.27 -27.55
C VAL A 79 16.41 27.80 -27.17
N VAL A 80 17.20 27.55 -26.13
CA VAL A 80 17.39 26.22 -25.56
C VAL A 80 17.37 26.27 -24.05
N ILE A 81 16.75 25.27 -23.44
CA ILE A 81 16.75 25.04 -22.01
C ILE A 81 17.77 23.94 -21.74
N TYR A 82 18.89 24.33 -21.13
CA TYR A 82 19.84 23.37 -20.58
C TYR A 82 19.31 22.92 -19.22
N ASP A 83 19.10 21.63 -19.06
CA ASP A 83 18.64 21.02 -17.83
C ASP A 83 19.43 19.74 -17.59
N ILE A 84 20.13 19.67 -16.45
CA ILE A 84 20.87 18.47 -16.01
C ILE A 84 20.21 17.77 -14.82
N THR A 85 19.06 18.24 -14.38
CA THR A 85 18.43 17.80 -13.14
C THR A 85 17.47 16.65 -13.44
N PRO A 86 17.75 15.41 -12.99
CA PRO A 86 16.80 14.33 -13.14
C PRO A 86 15.51 14.60 -12.36
N PRO A 87 14.34 14.23 -12.92
CA PRO A 87 13.09 14.37 -12.19
C PRO A 87 13.05 13.42 -10.98
N ALA A 88 12.55 13.88 -9.83
CA ALA A 88 12.40 13.06 -8.64
C ALA A 88 11.12 12.21 -8.70
N ILE A 89 11.21 10.96 -8.27
CA ILE A 89 10.09 10.03 -8.15
C ILE A 89 9.99 9.52 -6.71
N THR A 90 8.80 9.54 -6.13
CA THR A 90 8.53 9.04 -4.78
C THR A 90 7.39 8.05 -4.82
N VAL A 91 7.63 6.83 -4.34
CA VAL A 91 6.57 5.82 -4.18
C VAL A 91 5.78 6.14 -2.92
N THR A 92 4.47 6.35 -3.06
CA THR A 92 3.57 6.67 -1.96
C THR A 92 2.88 5.45 -1.40
N TYR A 93 2.59 4.45 -2.24
CA TYR A 93 2.02 3.19 -1.81
C TYR A 93 2.28 2.08 -2.86
N PRO A 94 2.50 0.84 -2.44
CA PRO A 94 2.76 0.44 -1.05
C PRO A 94 4.15 0.90 -0.61
N SER A 95 4.39 0.94 0.70
CA SER A 95 5.73 1.24 1.23
C SER A 95 6.71 0.12 0.83
N ASP A 96 7.98 0.48 0.67
CA ASP A 96 9.03 -0.51 0.40
C ASP A 96 9.08 -1.59 1.51
N GLY A 97 9.22 -2.84 1.08
CA GLY A 97 9.20 -4.03 1.95
C GLY A 97 7.82 -4.40 2.51
N SER A 98 6.74 -3.77 2.04
CA SER A 98 5.36 -4.11 2.46
C SER A 98 5.01 -5.57 2.16
N THR A 99 4.07 -6.12 2.93
CA THR A 99 3.57 -7.48 2.74
C THR A 99 2.09 -7.50 2.42
N THR A 100 1.66 -8.36 1.50
CA THR A 100 0.25 -8.60 1.18
C THR A 100 -0.04 -10.08 0.92
N GLU A 101 -1.29 -10.51 1.01
CA GLU A 101 -1.75 -11.82 0.56
C GLU A 101 -2.33 -11.77 -0.87
N ASP A 102 -2.64 -10.56 -1.36
CA ASP A 102 -3.26 -10.32 -2.65
C ASP A 102 -2.33 -10.67 -3.82
N GLY A 103 -2.93 -11.09 -4.93
CA GLY A 103 -2.19 -11.42 -6.17
C GLY A 103 -1.80 -10.23 -7.03
N GLU A 104 -2.22 -9.03 -6.64
CA GLU A 104 -1.91 -7.78 -7.32
C GLU A 104 -1.93 -6.64 -6.30
N VAL A 105 -1.27 -5.53 -6.63
CA VAL A 105 -1.30 -4.31 -5.83
C VAL A 105 -1.36 -3.10 -6.76
N VAL A 106 -2.02 -2.03 -6.32
CA VAL A 106 -1.94 -0.73 -6.97
C VAL A 106 -0.68 -0.04 -6.47
N LEU A 107 0.32 0.07 -7.33
CA LEU A 107 1.51 0.87 -7.07
C LEU A 107 1.19 2.31 -7.43
N SER A 108 1.45 3.24 -6.52
CA SER A 108 1.21 4.67 -6.68
C SER A 108 2.41 5.48 -6.22
N GLY A 109 2.58 6.63 -6.82
CA GLY A 109 3.63 7.56 -6.46
C GLY A 109 3.37 8.96 -7.00
N VAL A 110 4.36 9.81 -6.80
CA VAL A 110 4.39 11.19 -7.28
C VAL A 110 5.72 11.48 -7.95
N THR A 111 5.70 12.26 -9.02
CA THR A 111 6.88 12.86 -9.65
C THR A 111 6.82 14.37 -9.52
N ASP A 112 7.96 15.04 -9.38
CA ASP A 112 8.03 16.50 -9.31
C ASP A 112 7.92 17.19 -10.69
N ASP A 113 8.35 16.50 -11.77
CA ASP A 113 8.12 16.93 -13.14
C ASP A 113 6.93 16.23 -13.80
N VAL A 114 5.80 16.95 -13.89
CA VAL A 114 4.56 16.50 -14.54
C VAL A 114 4.68 16.33 -16.06
N ARG A 115 5.75 16.86 -16.68
CA ARG A 115 6.01 16.76 -18.12
C ARG A 115 6.99 15.64 -18.45
N SER A 116 7.53 14.96 -17.43
CA SER A 116 8.34 13.76 -17.57
C SER A 116 7.51 12.58 -18.09
N LYS A 117 8.17 11.46 -18.34
CA LYS A 117 7.56 10.16 -18.63
C LYS A 117 7.92 9.21 -17.51
N VAL A 118 6.95 8.44 -17.01
CA VAL A 118 7.15 7.43 -15.96
C VAL A 118 6.95 6.03 -16.54
N TRP A 119 7.77 5.09 -16.09
CA TRP A 119 7.64 3.67 -16.36
C TRP A 119 7.70 2.85 -15.07
N ILE A 120 6.94 1.76 -15.02
CA ILE A 120 7.02 0.73 -13.98
C ILE A 120 7.32 -0.60 -14.66
N ASN A 121 8.47 -1.22 -14.35
CA ASN A 121 9.01 -2.40 -15.04
C ASN A 121 8.98 -2.25 -16.58
N GLY A 122 9.41 -1.08 -17.06
CA GLY A 122 9.43 -0.73 -18.49
C GLY A 122 8.06 -0.43 -19.13
N ARG A 123 6.95 -0.53 -18.40
CA ARG A 123 5.60 -0.20 -18.90
C ARG A 123 5.29 1.28 -18.64
N PRO A 124 4.86 2.06 -19.64
CA PRO A 124 4.58 3.48 -19.46
C PRO A 124 3.35 3.70 -18.57
N VAL A 125 3.43 4.72 -17.70
CA VAL A 125 2.37 5.13 -16.79
C VAL A 125 2.01 6.60 -17.04
N GLY A 126 0.71 6.90 -17.02
CA GLY A 126 0.22 8.26 -17.15
C GLY A 126 0.46 9.06 -15.87
N ILE A 127 0.84 10.32 -16.03
CA ILE A 127 1.03 11.26 -14.92
C ILE A 127 -0.19 12.20 -14.91
N ALA A 128 -0.83 12.34 -13.76
CA ALA A 128 -1.92 13.29 -13.56
C ALA A 128 -1.39 14.72 -13.44
N ALA A 129 -2.29 15.71 -13.49
CA ALA A 129 -1.91 17.12 -13.46
C ALA A 129 -1.22 17.56 -12.16
N ASP A 130 -1.39 16.80 -11.07
CA ASP A 130 -0.77 17.01 -9.76
C ASP A 130 0.53 16.20 -9.58
N GLY A 131 1.01 15.52 -10.62
CA GLY A 131 2.23 14.69 -10.57
C GLY A 131 2.00 13.28 -10.04
N THR A 132 0.78 12.92 -9.65
CA THR A 132 0.48 11.55 -9.20
C THR A 132 0.43 10.57 -10.37
N PHE A 133 0.81 9.33 -10.11
CA PHE A 133 0.68 8.23 -11.04
C PHE A 133 0.31 6.95 -10.29
N GLU A 134 -0.39 6.04 -10.97
CA GLU A 134 -0.74 4.74 -10.43
C GLU A 134 -0.75 3.64 -11.50
N MET A 135 -0.43 2.42 -11.10
CA MET A 135 -0.48 1.24 -11.94
C MET A 135 -0.77 -0.01 -11.11
N THR A 136 -1.76 -0.80 -11.53
CA THR A 136 -1.95 -2.14 -10.98
C THR A 136 -0.88 -3.09 -11.52
N VAL A 137 -0.16 -3.74 -10.60
CA VAL A 137 0.89 -4.71 -10.91
C VAL A 137 0.57 -6.06 -10.28
N ALA A 138 0.79 -7.14 -11.02
CA ALA A 138 0.62 -8.50 -10.52
C ALA A 138 1.80 -8.89 -9.62
N LEU A 139 1.52 -9.73 -8.62
CA LEU A 139 2.47 -10.22 -7.64
C LEU A 139 2.62 -11.75 -7.73
N GLU A 140 3.85 -12.21 -7.88
CA GLU A 140 4.23 -13.60 -7.65
C GLU A 140 4.40 -13.86 -6.15
N MET A 141 4.32 -15.12 -5.72
CA MET A 141 4.59 -15.48 -4.32
C MET A 141 6.03 -15.12 -3.94
N GLY A 142 6.21 -14.57 -2.74
CA GLY A 142 7.51 -14.10 -2.26
C GLY A 142 7.79 -12.65 -2.65
N SER A 143 9.07 -12.33 -2.86
CA SER A 143 9.55 -10.96 -3.07
C SER A 143 9.36 -10.52 -4.53
N ASN A 144 8.63 -9.43 -4.75
CA ASN A 144 8.47 -8.78 -6.05
C ASN A 144 9.19 -7.43 -6.00
N VAL A 145 10.10 -7.20 -6.94
CA VAL A 145 10.81 -5.91 -7.07
C VAL A 145 10.27 -5.20 -8.30
N PHE A 146 9.86 -3.95 -8.13
CA PHE A 146 9.38 -3.09 -9.19
C PHE A 146 10.35 -1.94 -9.39
N GLU A 147 10.92 -1.85 -10.59
CA GLU A 147 11.74 -0.73 -11.02
C GLU A 147 10.81 0.39 -11.52
N LEU A 148 10.91 1.55 -10.90
CA LEU A 148 10.30 2.77 -11.39
C LEU A 148 11.38 3.63 -12.04
N ARG A 149 11.11 4.09 -13.26
CA ARG A 149 11.98 5.02 -13.98
C ARG A 149 11.18 6.24 -14.40
N ASN A 150 11.75 7.43 -14.27
CA ASN A 150 11.21 8.62 -14.91
C ASN A 150 12.27 9.32 -15.78
N LYS A 151 11.80 10.03 -16.81
CA LYS A 151 12.65 10.76 -17.77
C LYS A 151 12.04 12.09 -18.15
N ASP A 152 12.77 13.18 -18.02
CA ASP A 152 12.30 14.51 -18.41
C ASP A 152 12.41 14.74 -19.94
N ARG A 153 12.25 16.00 -20.37
CA ARG A 153 12.38 16.40 -21.78
C ARG A 153 13.81 16.62 -22.24
N ALA A 154 14.73 16.98 -21.34
CA ALA A 154 16.15 17.13 -21.64
C ALA A 154 16.88 15.77 -21.72
N GLY A 155 16.20 14.71 -21.30
CA GLY A 155 16.67 13.35 -21.32
C GLY A 155 17.29 12.88 -20.01
N ASN A 156 17.19 13.66 -18.92
CA ASN A 156 17.67 13.24 -17.61
C ASN A 156 16.74 12.16 -17.04
N GLU A 157 17.32 11.15 -16.41
CA GLU A 157 16.62 9.96 -15.92
C GLU A 157 16.91 9.73 -14.43
N ALA A 158 15.89 9.31 -13.68
CA ALA A 158 16.07 8.73 -12.35
C ALA A 158 15.35 7.38 -12.26
N THR A 159 15.89 6.52 -11.39
CA THR A 159 15.38 5.18 -11.13
C THR A 159 15.25 4.95 -9.63
N THR A 160 14.18 4.28 -9.20
CA THR A 160 13.99 3.82 -7.83
C THR A 160 13.31 2.47 -7.83
N ASP A 161 13.57 1.65 -6.82
CA ASP A 161 12.97 0.33 -6.67
C ASP A 161 12.00 0.33 -5.50
N VAL A 162 10.91 -0.43 -5.63
CA VAL A 162 10.03 -0.78 -4.50
C VAL A 162 9.84 -2.29 -4.45
N THR A 163 9.99 -2.85 -3.26
CA THR A 163 9.79 -4.27 -2.99
C THR A 163 8.44 -4.50 -2.33
N VAL A 164 7.67 -5.47 -2.84
CA VAL A 164 6.41 -5.94 -2.27
C VAL A 164 6.48 -7.45 -2.09
N VAL A 165 6.24 -7.92 -0.87
CA VAL A 165 6.31 -9.34 -0.54
C VAL A 165 4.90 -9.92 -0.48
N ARG A 166 4.58 -10.80 -1.42
CA ARG A 166 3.35 -11.57 -1.37
C ARG A 166 3.53 -12.81 -0.50
N LYS A 167 2.60 -13.04 0.43
CA LYS A 167 2.57 -14.22 1.31
C LYS A 167 1.37 -15.10 0.98
N GLU A 168 1.46 -16.36 1.40
CA GLU A 168 0.29 -17.24 1.41
C GLU A 168 -0.73 -16.71 2.41
N LYS A 169 -2.01 -16.86 2.06
CA LYS A 169 -3.11 -16.54 2.96
C LYS A 169 -3.12 -17.52 4.11
N GLU A 170 -3.03 -17.03 5.34
CA GLU A 170 -3.20 -17.91 6.50
C GLU A 170 -4.67 -18.31 6.63
N ASP A 171 -4.97 -19.59 6.40
CA ASP A 171 -6.25 -20.15 6.80
C ASP A 171 -6.33 -20.13 8.33
N VAL A 172 -7.10 -19.18 8.89
CA VAL A 172 -7.44 -19.18 10.31
C VAL A 172 -8.29 -20.42 10.58
N GLN A 173 -7.63 -21.55 10.89
CA GLN A 173 -8.31 -22.76 11.31
C GLN A 173 -9.04 -22.48 12.63
N GLU A 174 -10.38 -22.44 12.59
CA GLU A 174 -11.24 -22.52 13.78
C GLU A 174 -11.15 -23.88 14.52
N SER A 175 -10.06 -24.63 14.37
CA SER A 175 -9.98 -26.03 14.80
C SER A 175 -10.07 -26.22 16.31
N ASN A 176 -9.76 -25.19 17.12
CA ASN A 176 -9.73 -25.33 18.58
C ASN A 176 -10.96 -24.74 19.29
N VAL A 177 -11.62 -23.73 18.73
CA VAL A 177 -12.78 -23.08 19.38
C VAL A 177 -14.03 -23.94 19.23
N GLY A 178 -14.29 -24.44 18.03
CA GLY A 178 -15.43 -25.34 17.77
C GLY A 178 -15.33 -26.65 18.54
N MET A 179 -14.11 -27.21 18.67
CA MET A 179 -13.90 -28.48 19.37
C MET A 179 -14.03 -28.34 20.89
N MET A 180 -13.57 -27.23 21.47
CA MET A 180 -13.78 -26.93 22.90
C MET A 180 -15.27 -26.68 23.22
N ALA A 181 -16.01 -25.98 22.34
CA ALA A 181 -17.44 -25.78 22.52
C ALA A 181 -18.22 -27.10 22.49
N ILE A 182 -17.89 -28.01 21.57
CA ILE A 182 -18.50 -29.35 21.48
C ILE A 182 -18.16 -30.18 22.73
N ALA A 183 -16.90 -30.15 23.19
CA ALA A 183 -16.47 -30.89 24.39
C ALA A 183 -17.19 -30.41 25.66
N LEU A 184 -17.41 -29.09 25.81
CA LEU A 184 -18.16 -28.51 26.94
C LEU A 184 -19.64 -28.93 26.93
N VAL A 185 -20.28 -28.94 25.76
CA VAL A 185 -21.68 -29.39 25.63
C VAL A 185 -21.81 -30.87 25.93
N ILE A 186 -20.91 -31.71 25.42
CA ILE A 186 -20.90 -33.15 25.73
C ILE A 186 -20.67 -33.39 27.23
N GLY A 187 -19.72 -32.68 27.84
CA GLY A 187 -19.44 -32.76 29.27
C GLY A 187 -20.66 -32.36 30.12
N LEU A 188 -21.37 -31.30 29.75
CA LEU A 188 -22.61 -30.86 30.42
C LEU A 188 -23.71 -31.92 30.33
N VAL A 189 -23.95 -32.47 29.14
CA VAL A 189 -25.00 -33.49 28.92
C VAL A 189 -24.71 -34.76 29.71
N ILE A 190 -23.45 -35.22 29.70
CA ILE A 190 -23.02 -36.38 30.51
C ILE A 190 -23.19 -36.08 31.99
N GLY A 191 -22.79 -34.89 32.45
CA GLY A 191 -22.96 -34.46 33.84
C GLY A 191 -24.42 -34.49 34.29
N VAL A 192 -25.33 -33.94 33.49
CA VAL A 192 -26.78 -33.95 33.76
C VAL A 192 -27.33 -35.39 33.76
N ALA A 193 -26.92 -36.23 32.81
CA ALA A 193 -27.37 -37.62 32.75
C ALA A 193 -26.89 -38.44 33.97
N VAL A 194 -25.64 -38.25 34.39
CA VAL A 194 -25.09 -38.87 35.61
C VAL A 194 -25.86 -38.39 36.84
N MET A 195 -26.12 -37.09 36.96
CA MET A 195 -26.89 -36.52 38.06
C MET A 195 -28.32 -37.08 38.10
N TYR A 196 -28.98 -37.22 36.95
CA TYR A 196 -30.30 -37.80 36.82
C TYR A 196 -30.34 -39.28 37.26
N VAL A 197 -29.35 -40.08 36.86
CA VAL A 197 -29.26 -41.50 37.25
C VAL A 197 -29.01 -41.67 38.75
N ILE A 198 -28.15 -40.83 39.34
CA ILE A 198 -27.89 -40.85 40.79
C ILE A 198 -29.14 -40.42 41.56
N GLY A 199 -29.81 -39.34 41.14
CA GLY A 199 -31.04 -38.87 41.76
C GLY A 199 -32.18 -39.89 41.71
N ARG A 200 -32.30 -40.64 40.61
CA ARG A 200 -33.32 -41.68 40.45
C ARG A 200 -33.08 -42.93 41.32
N ARG A 201 -31.84 -43.17 41.76
CA ARG A 201 -31.51 -44.22 42.74
C ARG A 201 -31.71 -43.79 44.19
N ALA A 202 -31.76 -42.49 44.45
CA ALA A 202 -32.01 -41.92 45.78
C ALA A 202 -33.51 -41.75 46.10
N ALA A 203 -34.38 -41.77 45.09
CA ALA A 203 -35.83 -41.88 45.27
C ALA A 203 -36.19 -43.33 45.67
N GLY A 204 -36.29 -43.58 46.98
CA GLY A 204 -36.81 -44.85 47.52
C GLY A 204 -38.27 -45.11 47.12
N PRO A 205 -38.77 -46.35 47.28
CA PRO A 205 -40.10 -46.73 46.82
C PRO A 205 -41.19 -45.90 47.51
N ASP A 206 -42.24 -45.58 46.74
CA ASP A 206 -43.42 -44.85 47.17
C ASP A 206 -44.10 -45.61 48.33
N VAL A 207 -44.15 -44.99 49.51
CA VAL A 207 -44.73 -45.60 50.72
C VAL A 207 -46.25 -45.48 50.59
N THR A 208 -46.89 -46.56 50.13
CA THR A 208 -48.34 -46.71 50.22
C THR A 208 -48.71 -46.91 51.69
N TRP A 209 -49.39 -45.93 52.29
CA TRP A 209 -49.92 -46.04 53.64
C TRP A 209 -51.07 -47.06 53.65
N GLU A 210 -50.78 -48.31 53.98
CA GLU A 210 -51.79 -49.23 54.50
C GLU A 210 -51.94 -48.97 56.01
N ASP A 211 -53.14 -48.59 56.44
CA ASP A 211 -53.50 -48.37 57.83
C ASP A 211 -53.36 -49.69 58.62
N GLU A 212 -52.22 -49.90 59.29
CA GLU A 212 -52.08 -50.99 60.26
C GLU A 212 -52.84 -50.71 61.57
N PRO A 213 -53.45 -51.75 62.18
CA PRO A 213 -54.30 -51.59 63.35
C PRO A 213 -53.46 -51.23 64.58
N ARG A 214 -53.81 -50.14 65.25
CA ARG A 214 -53.14 -49.67 66.48
C ARG A 214 -53.19 -50.74 67.57
N GLU A 215 -52.05 -51.39 67.81
CA GLU A 215 -51.84 -52.19 69.01
C GLU A 215 -51.99 -51.29 70.23
N ARG A 216 -52.97 -51.62 71.09
CA ARG A 216 -53.19 -50.92 72.36
C ARG A 216 -52.04 -51.27 73.29
N THR A 217 -51.18 -50.31 73.60
CA THR A 217 -50.23 -50.43 74.72
C THR A 217 -51.00 -50.69 76.01
N PRO A 218 -50.62 -51.69 76.82
CA PRO A 218 -51.27 -51.94 78.09
C PRO A 218 -51.03 -50.76 79.06
N PRO A 219 -52.03 -50.38 79.86
CA PRO A 219 -51.91 -49.22 80.74
C PRO A 219 -50.89 -49.46 81.87
N PRO A 220 -50.21 -48.39 82.35
CA PRO A 220 -49.24 -48.51 83.43
C PRO A 220 -49.90 -48.93 84.75
N PRO A 221 -49.18 -49.66 85.62
CA PRO A 221 -49.70 -50.08 86.91
C PRO A 221 -49.94 -48.88 87.85
N PRO A 222 -51.02 -48.90 88.64
CA PRO A 222 -51.39 -47.80 89.53
C PRO A 222 -50.44 -47.67 90.75
N PRO A 223 -50.24 -46.46 91.28
CA PRO A 223 -49.38 -46.21 92.43
C PRO A 223 -49.96 -46.80 93.73
N GLU A 224 -49.08 -47.32 94.60
CA GLU A 224 -49.43 -47.87 95.91
C GLU A 224 -49.87 -46.76 96.88
N GLU A 225 -51.04 -46.93 97.52
CA GLU A 225 -51.53 -46.05 98.58
C GLU A 225 -51.56 -46.76 99.96
N PRO A 226 -51.35 -45.99 101.05
CA PRO A 226 -50.99 -46.47 102.41
C PRO A 226 -52.14 -47.18 103.16
N PRO A 227 -51.88 -47.85 104.30
CA PRO A 227 -52.78 -48.89 104.81
C PRO A 227 -54.07 -48.38 105.48
N THR A 228 -55.16 -49.04 105.08
CA THR A 228 -56.44 -49.42 105.74
C THR A 228 -57.03 -48.62 106.90
N GLU A 229 -58.30 -48.20 106.75
CA GLU A 229 -59.39 -48.43 107.72
C GLU A 229 -60.79 -48.06 107.14
N GLY A 230 -61.85 -48.81 107.50
CA GLY A 230 -63.19 -48.22 107.72
C GLY A 230 -64.38 -48.61 106.83
N ASP A 231 -65.00 -49.75 107.17
CA ASP A 231 -66.43 -50.14 107.23
C ASP A 231 -67.62 -49.30 106.68
N GLY A 232 -68.63 -50.05 106.17
CA GLY A 232 -70.08 -49.73 106.13
C GLY A 232 -70.59 -48.94 104.92
N GLY A 233 -71.71 -49.22 104.25
CA GLY A 233 -72.85 -50.11 104.45
C GLY A 233 -74.02 -49.60 103.57
N TRP A 234 -74.76 -50.52 102.93
CA TRP A 234 -76.20 -50.58 102.57
C TRP A 234 -77.06 -49.30 102.59
N SER A 235 -78.13 -49.08 101.81
CA SER A 235 -78.91 -49.81 100.78
C SER A 235 -80.11 -48.90 100.41
N GLU A 236 -80.93 -49.34 99.44
CA GLU A 236 -82.40 -49.09 99.38
C GLU A 236 -82.85 -47.67 98.94
N TYR A 237 -83.82 -47.45 98.04
CA TYR A 237 -84.95 -48.21 97.48
C TYR A 237 -85.20 -47.79 96.02
#